data_AF-A0A3D9XA01-F1
#
_entry.id   AF-A0A3D9XA01-F1
#
_cell.length_a   1.000
_cell.length_b   1.000
_cell.length_c   1.000
_cell.angle_alpha   90.00
_cell.angle_beta   90.00
_cell.angle_gamma   90.00
#
_symmetry.space_group_name_H-M   'P 1'
#
loop_
_entity.id
_entity.type
_entity.pdbx_description
1 polymer ?
#
loop_
_entity_poly.entity_id
_entity_poly.type
_entity_poly.pdbx_seq_one_letter_code
_entity_poly.pdbx_strand_id
1 'polypeptide(L)'
;MTMAKQEKMEQPPLDRWRADAVLDPERKIWGLGQIAEVLGVSVDKARALAKLPEVPIYRPAGSGSYFAFRSELMIWLRGKC
;
A
#
# COMPACT_ATOMS: atom_id res chain seq x y z
N MET A 1 -4.71 0.01 42.50
CA MET A 1 -3.94 -0.35 41.29
C MET A 1 -4.90 -1.04 40.34
N THR A 2 -5.66 -0.29 39.54
CA THR A 2 -6.72 -0.85 38.68
C THR A 2 -6.09 -1.22 37.34
N MET A 3 -5.95 -2.53 37.07
CA MET A 3 -5.46 -3.03 35.78
C MET A 3 -6.51 -2.77 34.70
N ALA A 4 -6.18 -1.91 33.73
CA ALA A 4 -6.98 -1.73 32.53
C ALA A 4 -7.00 -3.04 31.74
N LYS A 5 -8.19 -3.60 31.54
CA LYS A 5 -8.44 -4.78 30.69
C LYS A 5 -8.11 -4.40 29.25
N GLN A 6 -6.97 -4.86 28.73
CA GLN A 6 -6.66 -4.73 27.32
C GLN A 6 -7.62 -5.62 26.51
N GLU A 7 -8.62 -5.00 25.89
CA GLU A 7 -9.42 -5.63 24.86
C GLU A 7 -8.51 -5.92 23.67
N LYS A 8 -8.18 -7.21 23.48
CA LYS A 8 -7.48 -7.68 22.30
C LYS A 8 -8.41 -7.43 21.10
N MET A 9 -8.20 -6.33 20.38
CA MET A 9 -8.73 -6.19 19.02
C MET A 9 -8.28 -7.42 18.24
N GLU A 10 -9.21 -8.32 17.95
CA GLU A 10 -8.98 -9.45 17.06
C GLU A 10 -8.67 -8.87 15.68
N GLN A 11 -7.38 -8.70 15.41
CA GLN A 11 -6.93 -8.29 14.10
C GLN A 11 -7.36 -9.40 13.12
N PRO A 12 -7.94 -9.05 11.97
CA PRO A 12 -8.37 -10.04 10.99
C PRO A 12 -7.20 -10.95 10.62
N PRO A 13 -7.46 -12.24 10.30
CA PRO A 13 -6.43 -13.23 10.03
C PRO A 13 -5.40 -12.71 9.02
N LEU A 14 -4.12 -12.97 9.30
CA LEU A 14 -3.04 -12.66 8.37
C LEU A 14 -3.14 -13.63 7.18
N ASP A 15 -3.76 -13.20 6.08
CA ASP A 15 -3.64 -13.91 4.82
C ASP A 15 -2.16 -14.00 4.41
N ARG A 16 -1.80 -15.08 3.72
CA ARG A 16 -0.41 -15.32 3.28
C ARG A 16 0.19 -14.11 2.55
N TRP A 17 -0.61 -13.46 1.71
CA TRP A 17 -0.24 -12.21 1.03
C TRP A 17 0.03 -11.04 1.97
N ARG A 18 -0.75 -10.92 3.06
CA ARG A 18 -0.53 -9.91 4.11
C ARG A 18 0.73 -10.21 4.91
N ALA A 19 1.03 -11.49 5.17
CA ALA A 19 2.25 -11.90 5.83
C ALA A 19 3.49 -11.58 4.98
N ASP A 20 3.47 -11.90 3.68
CA ASP A 20 4.54 -11.53 2.73
C ASP A 20 4.75 -10.00 2.68
N ALA A 21 3.66 -9.23 2.69
CA ALA A 21 3.70 -7.77 2.67
C ALA A 21 4.17 -7.12 3.99
N VAL A 22 4.16 -7.86 5.10
CA VAL A 22 4.73 -7.45 6.40
C VAL A 22 6.20 -7.83 6.49
N LEU A 23 6.57 -8.99 5.94
CA LEU A 23 7.94 -9.51 5.96
C LEU A 23 8.87 -8.81 4.97
N ASP A 24 8.34 -8.34 3.83
CA ASP A 24 9.12 -7.59 2.83
C ASP A 24 8.43 -6.23 2.50
N PRO A 25 8.59 -5.22 3.37
CA PRO A 25 8.01 -3.89 3.16
C PRO A 25 8.63 -3.13 1.97
N GLU A 26 9.79 -3.57 1.48
CA GLU A 26 10.51 -3.00 0.34
C GLU A 26 10.14 -3.67 -0.98
N ARG A 27 9.24 -4.65 -0.96
CA ARG A 27 8.76 -5.32 -2.16
C ARG A 27 8.08 -4.34 -3.11
N LYS A 28 8.57 -4.32 -4.34
CA LYS A 28 7.97 -3.57 -5.45
C LYS A 28 6.64 -4.21 -5.87
N ILE A 29 5.59 -3.41 -5.84
CA ILE A 29 4.29 -3.75 -6.39
C ILE A 29 4.27 -3.30 -7.84
N TRP A 30 4.06 -4.24 -8.76
CA TRP A 30 4.02 -3.94 -10.19
C TRP A 30 2.60 -3.95 -10.73
N GLY A 31 2.31 -2.97 -11.58
CA GLY A 31 1.02 -2.83 -12.26
C GLY A 31 0.00 -2.03 -11.45
N LEU A 32 -0.82 -1.25 -12.18
CA LEU A 32 -1.85 -0.40 -11.59
C LEU A 32 -2.95 -1.19 -10.85
N GLY A 33 -3.23 -2.43 -11.24
CA GLY A 33 -4.21 -3.28 -10.56
C GLY A 33 -3.80 -3.58 -9.12
N GLN A 34 -2.57 -4.05 -8.92
CA GLN A 34 -2.03 -4.36 -7.61
C GLN A 34 -1.83 -3.10 -6.75
N ILE A 35 -1.42 -1.99 -7.37
CA ILE A 35 -1.33 -0.69 -6.68
C ILE A 35 -2.72 -0.22 -6.22
N ALA A 36 -3.75 -0.39 -7.06
CA ALA A 36 -5.12 -0.01 -6.76
C ALA A 36 -5.70 -0.84 -5.60
N GLU A 37 -5.41 -2.14 -5.56
CA GLU A 37 -5.78 -3.02 -4.43
C GLU A 37 -5.16 -2.54 -3.12
N VAL A 38 -3.88 -2.16 -3.12
CA VAL A 38 -3.19 -1.66 -1.92
C VAL A 38 -3.74 -0.32 -1.46
N LEU A 39 -4.12 0.56 -2.40
CA LEU A 39 -4.72 1.86 -2.10
C LEU A 39 -6.22 1.79 -1.79
N GLY A 40 -6.88 0.68 -2.07
CA GLY A 40 -8.34 0.54 -1.92
C GLY A 40 -9.13 1.42 -2.89
N VAL A 41 -8.62 1.66 -4.10
CA VAL A 41 -9.25 2.54 -5.12
C VAL A 41 -9.45 1.79 -6.44
N SER A 42 -10.16 2.40 -7.40
CA SER A 42 -10.25 1.85 -8.77
C SER A 42 -8.93 1.98 -9.53
N VAL A 43 -8.71 1.13 -10.53
CA VAL A 43 -7.53 1.20 -11.42
C VAL A 43 -7.41 2.55 -12.12
N ASP A 44 -8.53 3.13 -12.56
CA ASP A 44 -8.54 4.47 -13.17
C ASP A 44 -8.14 5.57 -12.18
N LYS A 45 -8.57 5.45 -10.92
CA LYS A 45 -8.14 6.37 -9.87
C LYS A 45 -6.65 6.21 -9.59
N ALA A 46 -6.13 4.98 -9.51
CA ALA A 46 -4.70 4.72 -9.37
C ALA A 46 -3.89 5.30 -10.55
N ARG A 47 -4.41 5.19 -11.78
CA ARG A 47 -3.81 5.79 -12.98
C ARG A 47 -3.79 7.32 -12.91
N ALA A 48 -4.86 7.93 -12.43
CA ALA A 48 -4.92 9.38 -12.24
C ALA A 48 -3.92 9.85 -11.17
N LEU A 49 -3.85 9.13 -10.04
CA LEU A 49 -2.88 9.38 -8.99
C LEU A 49 -1.43 9.23 -9.46
N ALA A 50 -1.15 8.27 -10.35
CA ALA A 50 0.18 8.07 -10.93
C ALA A 50 0.67 9.23 -11.83
N LYS A 51 -0.19 10.21 -12.15
CA LYS A 51 0.20 11.44 -12.86
C LYS A 51 0.64 12.56 -11.91
N LEU A 52 0.38 12.41 -10.62
CA LEU A 52 0.68 13.39 -9.60
C LEU A 52 2.09 13.14 -9.05
N PRO A 53 2.99 14.14 -9.07
CA PRO A 53 4.37 13.95 -8.64
C PRO A 53 4.50 13.66 -7.14
N GLU A 54 3.50 14.03 -6.34
CA GLU A 54 3.50 13.77 -4.89
C GLU A 54 3.05 12.36 -4.49
N VAL A 55 2.59 11.54 -5.45
CA VAL A 55 2.17 10.16 -5.18
C VAL A 55 3.33 9.22 -5.53
N PRO A 56 3.76 8.32 -4.62
CA PRO A 56 4.90 7.44 -4.85
C PRO A 56 4.54 6.26 -5.78
N ILE A 57 4.12 6.58 -7.00
CA ILE A 57 3.87 5.64 -8.10
C ILE A 57 4.81 6.04 -9.23
N TYR A 58 5.73 5.14 -9.56
CA TYR A 58 6.80 5.37 -10.50
C TYR A 58 6.56 4.64 -11.81
N ARG A 59 7.11 5.18 -12.90
CA ARG A 59 7.09 4.55 -14.22
C ARG A 59 8.47 4.64 -14.86
N PRO A 60 9.33 3.61 -14.74
CA PRO A 60 10.62 3.58 -15.41
C PRO A 60 10.46 3.71 -16.92
N ALA A 61 11.30 4.54 -17.55
CA ALA A 61 11.33 4.65 -19.00
C ALA A 61 11.54 3.26 -19.64
N GLY A 62 10.77 2.96 -20.69
CA GLY A 62 10.85 1.67 -21.40
C GLY A 62 10.16 0.48 -20.74
N SER A 63 9.70 0.58 -19.49
CA SER A 63 9.04 -0.56 -18.79
C SER A 63 7.60 -0.83 -19.23
N GLY A 64 6.91 0.18 -19.79
CA GLY A 64 5.49 0.08 -20.13
C GLY A 64 4.53 -0.04 -18.92
N SER A 65 5.04 -0.18 -17.69
CA SER A 65 4.26 -0.46 -16.49
C SER A 65 4.59 0.48 -15.33
N TYR A 66 3.70 0.54 -14.36
CA TYR A 66 3.86 1.32 -13.14
C TYR A 66 4.32 0.42 -12.00
N PHE A 67 5.11 0.96 -11.08
CA PHE A 67 5.42 0.28 -9.83
C PHE A 67 5.35 1.24 -8.64
N ALA A 68 5.16 0.69 -7.45
CA ALA A 68 5.21 1.44 -6.21
C ALA A 68 5.81 0.56 -5.10
N PHE A 69 6.37 1.20 -4.08
CA PHE A 69 6.75 0.51 -2.85
C PHE A 69 5.58 0.55 -1.87
N ARG A 70 5.26 -0.60 -1.25
CA ARG A 70 4.15 -0.66 -0.30
C ARG A 70 4.38 0.26 0.90
N SER A 71 5.59 0.30 1.42
CA SER A 71 5.99 1.18 2.53
C SER A 71 5.73 2.65 2.22
N GLU A 72 6.14 3.13 1.04
CA GLU A 72 5.94 4.52 0.61
C GLU A 72 4.46 4.86 0.43
N LEU A 73 3.67 3.98 -0.19
CA LEU A 73 2.22 4.18 -0.33
C LEU A 73 1.54 4.32 1.04
N MET A 74 1.93 3.49 2.01
CA MET A 74 1.37 3.54 3.37
C MET A 74 1.82 4.80 4.13
N ILE A 75 3.07 5.25 3.96
CA ILE A 75 3.56 6.51 4.53
C ILE A 75 2.77 7.69 3.95
N TRP A 76 2.61 7.71 2.63
CA TRP A 76 1.86 8.75 1.92
C TRP A 76 0.39 8.80 2.37
N LEU A 77 -0.27 7.66 2.53
CA LEU A 77 -1.64 7.59 3.06
C LEU A 77 -1.74 8.20 4.47
N ARG A 78 -0.78 7.90 5.35
CA ARG A 78 -0.76 8.46 6.72
C ARG A 78 -0.51 9.97 6.75
N GLY A 79 0.26 10.51 5.80
CA GLY A 79 0.53 11.94 5.71
C GLY A 79 -0.58 12.77 5.07
N LYS A 80 -1.60 12.13 4.47
CA LYS A 80 -2.78 12.80 3.90
C LYS A 80 -4.02 12.76 4.80
N CYS A 81 -3.92 12.15 5.99
CA CYS A 81 -4.94 12.22 7.04
C CYS A 81 -4.75 13.46 7.94
#